data_AF-A0A399G3Z3-F1
#
_entry.id   AF-A0A399G3Z3-F1
#
_cell.length_a   1.000
_cell.length_b   1.000
_cell.length_c   1.000
_cell.angle_alpha   90.00
_cell.angle_beta   90.00
_cell.angle_gamma   90.00
#
_symmetry.space_group_name_H-M   'P 1'
#
loop_
_entity.id
_entity.type
_entity.pdbx_description
1 polymer ?
#
loop_
_entity_poly.entity_id
_entity_poly.type
_entity_poly.pdbx_seq_one_letter_code
_entity_poly.pdbx_strand_id
1 'polypeptide(L)'
;MRKPHNRWTVLAGAAAVSLAAFGFPALAAADGDAAPASQTVHQKSTYLVDGYRVGYLPPGLSNYGSSTETSTDGEGNRTSYVMWSRGETVHGKVGVRRRAAAFTLDEVRDQHHGHLDSRTLRRVTVNGSPGYLSRTAGEVFWVDREGAALSVFLEPSRWSPTELMKMAEGVTPHAESASSFSVTHEGDGSALGLMRNLVGEGGERSWLMAPFGDPATEQTDSAESAQQDEEQPRLLPAPADAPSSPSSDSTEDGETGGPTDEQATEVMVCLTEEADMPREEVPTEGGVTTPWGGANWNSGLWELVPLPTREAAVVECARRTGLEQAEVQEVADSLGSERSASDSDSSEEDTDRSSQDSESVEQSEDSQQKSPWDLLPWL
;
A
#
# COMPACT_ATOMS: atom_id res chain seq x y z
N MET A 1 39.36 -8.33 -26.96
CA MET A 1 40.27 -7.96 -25.85
C MET A 1 39.45 -7.32 -24.74
N ARG A 2 39.26 -8.01 -23.61
CA ARG A 2 38.42 -7.58 -22.49
C ARG A 2 39.30 -6.94 -21.41
N LYS A 3 38.90 -5.79 -20.85
CA LYS A 3 39.52 -5.18 -19.67
C LYS A 3 38.58 -5.34 -18.47
N PRO A 4 38.92 -6.16 -17.46
CA PRO A 4 38.24 -6.13 -16.17
C PRO A 4 38.87 -5.05 -15.28
N HIS A 5 38.05 -4.14 -14.76
CA HIS A 5 38.46 -3.18 -13.74
C HIS A 5 37.94 -3.64 -12.38
N ASN A 6 38.70 -4.52 -11.71
CA ASN A 6 38.59 -4.76 -10.28
C ASN A 6 39.51 -3.78 -9.55
N ARG A 7 38.95 -2.88 -8.73
CA ARG A 7 39.70 -2.12 -7.73
C ARG A 7 38.97 -2.23 -6.39
N TRP A 8 39.37 -3.22 -5.61
CA TRP A 8 39.11 -3.28 -4.18
C TRP A 8 40.05 -2.29 -3.48
N THR A 9 39.49 -1.38 -2.67
CA THR A 9 40.28 -0.51 -1.79
C THR A 9 40.28 -1.14 -0.40
N VAL A 10 41.44 -1.67 0.01
CA VAL A 10 41.69 -2.15 1.37
C VAL A 10 42.03 -0.92 2.21
N LEU A 11 41.19 -0.58 3.18
CA LEU A 11 41.47 0.44 4.19
C LEU A 11 41.89 -0.28 5.48
N ALA A 12 43.18 -0.23 5.76
CA ALA A 12 43.79 -0.70 7.00
C ALA A 12 44.29 0.50 7.81
N GLY A 13 44.14 0.44 9.14
CA GLY A 13 44.77 1.33 10.11
C GLY A 13 43.78 2.24 10.85
N ALA A 14 43.90 2.50 12.15
CA ALA A 14 44.87 2.09 13.15
C ALA A 14 44.20 2.16 14.53
N ALA A 15 44.40 1.14 15.37
CA ALA A 15 43.96 1.15 16.76
C ALA A 15 44.96 1.93 17.61
N ALA A 16 44.52 3.03 18.21
CA ALA A 16 45.27 3.72 19.26
C ALA A 16 44.93 3.07 20.61
N VAL A 17 45.85 2.26 21.13
CA VAL A 17 45.82 1.73 22.49
C VAL A 17 46.25 2.86 23.44
N SER A 18 45.32 3.42 24.20
CA SER A 18 45.65 4.26 25.35
C SER A 18 45.71 3.40 26.61
N LEU A 19 46.93 3.02 26.98
CA LEU A 19 47.30 2.51 28.29
C LEU A 19 47.31 3.68 29.28
N ALA A 20 46.28 3.79 30.12
CA ALA A 20 46.34 4.54 31.36
C ALA A 20 46.13 3.56 32.52
N ALA A 21 47.16 3.46 33.35
CA ALA A 21 47.31 2.50 34.42
C ALA A 21 47.00 3.14 35.80
N PHE A 22 46.70 2.26 36.74
CA PHE A 22 46.73 2.39 38.20
C PHE A 22 45.55 3.05 38.93
N GLY A 23 44.87 2.21 39.73
CA GLY A 23 44.00 2.63 40.83
C GLY A 23 43.09 1.52 41.39
N PHE A 24 43.64 0.37 41.78
CA PHE A 24 42.88 -0.63 42.56
C PHE A 24 42.97 -0.33 44.07
N PRO A 25 41.85 -0.32 44.80
CA PRO A 25 41.80 -0.90 46.13
C PRO A 25 41.24 -2.33 46.02
N ALA A 26 42.07 -3.27 46.47
CA ALA A 26 41.66 -4.64 46.74
C ALA A 26 40.65 -4.67 47.89
N LEU A 27 39.53 -5.38 47.72
CA LEU A 27 38.76 -5.93 48.84
C LEU A 27 38.06 -7.24 48.44
N ALA A 28 38.47 -8.29 49.17
CA ALA A 28 37.72 -9.45 49.63
C ALA A 28 36.99 -10.37 48.64
N ALA A 29 37.53 -11.59 48.55
CA ALA A 29 36.86 -12.79 48.09
C ALA A 29 35.67 -13.15 49.01
N ALA A 30 34.53 -13.48 48.40
CA ALA A 30 33.50 -14.32 48.98
C ALA A 30 33.00 -15.26 47.88
N ASP A 31 33.14 -16.56 48.15
CA ASP A 31 32.51 -17.66 47.43
C ASP A 31 31.01 -17.42 47.22
N GLY A 32 30.54 -17.71 46.01
CA GLY A 32 29.13 -17.60 45.66
C GLY A 32 28.92 -17.84 44.17
N ASP A 33 28.87 -19.11 43.81
CA ASP A 33 28.42 -19.63 42.52
C ASP A 33 27.04 -19.02 42.16
N ALA A 34 27.06 -17.99 41.33
CA ALA A 34 25.88 -17.43 40.69
C ALA A 34 26.32 -16.84 39.35
N ALA A 35 26.09 -17.59 38.28
CA ALA A 35 26.20 -17.08 36.92
C ALA A 35 25.46 -15.74 36.85
N PRO A 36 26.07 -14.67 36.31
CA PRO A 36 25.38 -13.41 36.16
C PRO A 36 24.19 -13.65 35.24
N ALA A 37 22.98 -13.59 35.80
CA ALA A 37 21.76 -13.56 35.02
C ALA A 37 21.89 -12.36 34.07
N SER A 38 22.10 -12.64 32.79
CA SER A 38 21.99 -11.65 31.73
C SER A 38 20.59 -11.06 31.80
N GLN A 39 20.45 -9.96 32.52
CA GLN A 39 19.25 -9.15 32.45
C GLN A 39 19.25 -8.57 31.05
N THR A 40 18.45 -9.19 30.16
CA THR A 40 18.09 -8.63 28.87
C THR A 40 17.28 -7.37 29.17
N VAL A 41 17.96 -6.27 29.45
CA VAL A 41 17.35 -4.95 29.46
C VAL A 41 16.89 -4.75 28.03
N HIS A 42 15.60 -4.92 27.80
CA HIS A 42 14.95 -4.55 26.55
C HIS A 42 15.12 -3.04 26.42
N GLN A 43 16.24 -2.63 25.81
CA GLN A 43 16.48 -1.26 25.43
C GLN A 43 15.30 -0.91 24.49
N LYS A 44 14.41 -0.04 24.97
CA LYS A 44 13.29 0.49 24.20
C LYS A 44 13.89 1.40 23.12
N SER A 45 14.47 0.80 22.09
CA SER A 45 15.01 1.48 20.92
C SER A 45 13.84 2.19 20.27
N THR A 46 13.71 3.48 20.57
CA THR A 46 12.61 4.29 20.11
C THR A 46 13.05 4.88 18.79
N TYR A 47 12.62 4.29 17.68
CA TYR A 47 12.95 4.80 16.35
C TYR A 47 12.03 5.98 16.03
N LEU A 48 12.62 7.11 15.64
CA LEU A 48 11.91 8.30 15.22
C LEU A 48 12.09 8.49 13.72
N VAL A 49 10.99 8.74 13.01
CA VAL A 49 10.97 9.04 11.57
C VAL A 49 10.00 10.18 11.32
N ASP A 50 10.52 11.34 10.94
CA ASP A 50 9.74 12.52 10.56
C ASP A 50 8.56 12.87 11.49
N GLY A 51 8.84 12.92 12.79
CA GLY A 51 7.85 13.24 13.83
C GLY A 51 6.93 12.08 14.22
N TYR A 52 7.17 10.87 13.71
CA TYR A 52 6.52 9.64 14.14
C TYR A 52 7.48 8.76 14.94
N ARG A 53 6.94 8.07 15.94
CA ARG A 53 7.63 7.08 16.76
C ARG A 53 7.20 5.68 16.34
N VAL A 54 8.15 4.78 16.13
CA VAL A 54 7.91 3.34 15.97
C VAL A 54 8.01 2.68 17.34
N GLY A 55 6.85 2.42 17.95
CA GLY A 55 6.72 1.88 19.31
C GLY A 55 6.78 0.36 19.42
N TYR A 56 6.63 -0.36 18.31
CA TYR A 56 6.68 -1.82 18.25
C TYR A 56 7.57 -2.29 17.09
N LEU A 57 8.43 -3.27 17.36
CA LEU A 57 9.12 -4.04 16.32
C LEU A 57 8.85 -5.52 16.55
N PRO A 58 8.54 -6.28 15.50
CA PRO A 58 8.35 -7.71 15.63
C PRO A 58 9.66 -8.40 16.06
N PRO A 59 9.58 -9.51 16.82
CA PRO A 59 10.75 -10.25 17.27
C PRO A 59 11.71 -10.57 16.13
N GLY A 60 13.00 -10.32 16.36
CA GLY A 60 14.07 -10.57 15.40
C GLY A 60 14.36 -9.41 14.45
N LEU A 61 13.45 -8.45 14.25
CA LEU A 61 13.70 -7.32 13.35
C LEU A 61 14.78 -6.37 13.87
N SER A 62 14.94 -6.26 15.18
CA SER A 62 16.02 -5.48 15.80
C SER A 62 17.42 -6.07 15.58
N ASN A 63 17.53 -7.31 15.12
CA ASN A 63 18.82 -7.97 14.83
C ASN A 63 19.39 -7.56 13.46
N TYR A 64 18.67 -6.73 12.71
CA TYR A 64 19.07 -6.20 11.41
C TYR A 64 19.67 -4.80 11.57
N GLY A 65 20.51 -4.39 10.62
CA GLY A 65 21.03 -3.03 10.60
C GLY A 65 19.90 -2.06 10.29
N SER A 66 19.78 -0.98 11.08
CA SER A 66 18.82 0.09 10.81
C SER A 66 19.47 1.26 10.08
N SER A 67 18.82 1.76 9.04
CA SER A 67 19.20 3.01 8.36
C SER A 67 18.01 3.96 8.27
N THR A 68 18.31 5.27 8.24
CA THR A 68 17.31 6.32 8.07
C THR A 68 17.66 7.13 6.84
N GLU A 69 16.66 7.39 6.01
CA GLU A 69 16.81 8.19 4.80
C GLU A 69 15.75 9.29 4.77
N THR A 70 16.09 10.44 4.25
CA THR A 70 15.16 11.56 4.06
C THR A 70 15.50 12.24 2.75
N SER A 71 14.50 12.43 1.91
CA SER A 71 14.59 13.16 0.65
C SER A 71 13.52 14.24 0.60
N THR A 72 13.84 15.36 -0.05
CA THR A 72 12.91 16.46 -0.35
C THR A 72 13.01 16.76 -1.83
N ASP A 73 11.88 16.78 -2.54
CA ASP A 73 11.86 17.08 -3.96
C ASP A 73 11.79 18.60 -4.24
N GLY A 74 11.79 18.98 -5.52
CA GLY A 74 11.75 20.39 -5.95
C GLY A 74 10.45 21.12 -5.61
N GLU A 75 9.38 20.39 -5.28
CA GLU A 75 8.08 20.94 -4.86
C GLU A 75 7.99 21.10 -3.33
N GLY A 76 9.03 20.65 -2.60
CA GLY A 76 9.06 20.66 -1.14
C GLY A 76 8.35 19.47 -0.51
N ASN A 77 7.98 18.44 -1.29
CA ASN A 77 7.44 17.20 -0.73
C ASN A 77 8.57 16.44 -0.06
N ARG A 78 8.35 16.04 1.19
CA ARG A 78 9.34 15.35 2.01
C ARG A 78 8.96 13.90 2.19
N THR A 79 9.92 13.02 1.94
CA THR A 79 9.76 11.57 2.15
C THR A 79 10.86 11.08 3.07
N SER A 80 10.49 10.41 4.16
CA SER A 80 11.42 9.89 5.16
C SER A 80 11.17 8.41 5.42
N TYR A 81 12.23 7.64 5.61
CA TYR A 81 12.16 6.21 5.89
C TYR A 81 13.08 5.80 7.04
N VAL A 82 12.64 4.82 7.82
CA VAL A 82 13.52 3.96 8.61
C VAL A 82 13.42 2.54 8.07
N MET A 83 14.56 1.90 7.81
CA MET A 83 14.65 0.58 7.20
C MET A 83 15.49 -0.35 8.05
N TRP A 84 15.14 -1.63 8.09
CA TRP A 84 15.91 -2.70 8.72
C TRP A 84 16.34 -3.67 7.63
N SER A 85 17.64 -3.80 7.40
CA SER A 85 18.20 -4.59 6.30
C SER A 85 19.39 -5.45 6.71
N ARG A 86 19.69 -6.45 5.87
CA ARG A 86 20.92 -7.26 5.91
C ARG A 86 21.55 -7.26 4.52
N GLY A 87 22.64 -6.52 4.37
CA GLY A 87 23.18 -6.23 3.04
C GLY A 87 22.19 -5.37 2.25
N GLU A 88 21.82 -5.82 1.06
CA GLU A 88 20.88 -5.11 0.18
C GLU A 88 19.41 -5.51 0.40
N THR A 89 19.16 -6.56 1.19
CA THR A 89 17.80 -7.05 1.44
C THR A 89 17.14 -6.28 2.59
N VAL A 90 16.03 -5.61 2.29
CA VAL A 90 15.18 -4.93 3.28
C VAL A 90 14.20 -5.94 3.87
N HIS A 91 14.18 -6.05 5.19
CA HIS A 91 13.31 -6.97 5.94
C HIS A 91 12.15 -6.25 6.64
N GLY A 92 12.32 -4.96 6.93
CA GLY A 92 11.25 -4.10 7.42
C GLY A 92 11.49 -2.64 7.05
N LYS A 93 10.43 -1.86 6.92
CA LYS A 93 10.49 -0.44 6.58
C LYS A 93 9.28 0.30 7.15
N VAL A 94 9.50 1.50 7.67
CA VAL A 94 8.45 2.49 7.97
C VAL A 94 8.73 3.74 7.15
N GLY A 95 7.73 4.22 6.41
CA GLY A 95 7.81 5.43 5.60
C GLY A 95 6.81 6.49 6.04
N VAL A 96 7.25 7.75 5.99
CA VAL A 96 6.44 8.94 6.21
C VAL A 96 6.59 9.85 5.01
N ARG A 97 5.48 10.27 4.42
CA ARG A 97 5.44 11.23 3.32
C ARG A 97 4.60 12.44 3.73
N ARG A 98 5.18 13.62 3.56
CA ARG A 98 4.55 14.92 3.81
C ARG A 98 4.61 15.77 2.56
N ARG A 99 3.56 16.53 2.31
CA ARG A 99 3.49 17.59 1.31
C ARG A 99 2.65 18.73 1.87
N ALA A 100 2.59 19.86 1.16
CA ALA A 100 1.82 21.03 1.62
C ALA A 100 0.31 20.75 1.72
N ALA A 101 -0.24 19.98 0.78
CA ALA A 101 -1.64 19.54 0.81
C ALA A 101 -1.78 18.19 1.54
N ALA A 102 -2.84 17.99 2.34
CA ALA A 102 -3.10 16.68 2.92
C ALA A 102 -3.24 15.61 1.83
N PHE A 103 -2.69 14.42 2.06
CA PHE A 103 -2.90 13.27 1.17
C PHE A 103 -4.33 12.74 1.30
N THR A 104 -4.88 12.20 0.21
CA THR A 104 -6.06 11.32 0.28
C THR A 104 -5.60 9.87 0.20
N LEU A 105 -6.39 8.95 0.78
CA LEU A 105 -6.01 7.53 0.81
C LEU A 105 -5.89 6.93 -0.61
N ASP A 106 -6.79 7.32 -1.51
CA ASP A 106 -6.77 6.85 -2.90
C ASP A 106 -5.58 7.42 -3.68
N GLU A 107 -5.18 8.68 -3.44
CA GLU A 107 -3.94 9.22 -4.01
C GLU A 107 -2.70 8.46 -3.54
N VAL A 108 -2.62 8.12 -2.25
CA VAL A 108 -1.49 7.34 -1.71
C VAL A 108 -1.44 5.97 -2.39
N ARG A 109 -2.60 5.32 -2.54
CA ARG A 109 -2.70 4.05 -3.27
C ARG A 109 -2.18 4.21 -4.69
N ASP A 110 -2.72 5.14 -5.46
CA ASP A 110 -2.47 5.24 -6.89
C ASP A 110 -1.04 5.72 -7.20
N GLN A 111 -0.52 6.68 -6.43
CA GLN A 111 0.79 7.29 -6.70
C GLN A 111 1.96 6.55 -6.06
N HIS A 112 1.76 5.88 -4.92
CA HIS A 112 2.87 5.29 -4.15
C HIS A 112 2.77 3.78 -4.02
N HIS A 113 1.57 3.21 -4.14
CA HIS A 113 1.33 1.78 -4.01
C HIS A 113 0.61 1.19 -5.24
N GLY A 114 0.69 1.84 -6.40
CA GLY A 114 0.08 1.37 -7.65
C GLY A 114 0.67 0.06 -8.18
N HIS A 115 1.80 -0.38 -7.62
CA HIS A 115 2.41 -1.68 -7.89
C HIS A 115 1.71 -2.85 -7.17
N LEU A 116 0.85 -2.55 -6.19
CA LEU A 116 0.07 -3.56 -5.48
C LEU A 116 -1.19 -3.92 -6.27
N ASP A 117 -1.50 -5.22 -6.36
CA ASP A 117 -2.73 -5.69 -6.98
C ASP A 117 -3.94 -5.24 -6.15
N SER A 118 -4.79 -4.39 -6.75
CA SER A 118 -6.00 -3.84 -6.13
C SER A 118 -6.97 -4.91 -5.65
N ARG A 119 -6.98 -6.09 -6.27
CA ARG A 119 -7.83 -7.24 -5.86
C ARG A 119 -7.37 -7.88 -4.55
N THR A 120 -6.10 -7.70 -4.20
CA THR A 120 -5.51 -8.25 -2.97
C THR A 120 -5.50 -7.26 -1.81
N LEU A 121 -5.83 -5.99 -2.08
CA LEU A 121 -5.91 -4.95 -1.06
C LEU A 121 -7.15 -5.12 -0.21
N ARG A 122 -6.96 -5.25 1.10
CA ARG A 122 -8.06 -5.26 2.06
C ARG A 122 -8.12 -3.91 2.78
N ARG A 123 -9.33 -3.37 2.92
CA ARG A 123 -9.56 -2.21 3.79
C ARG A 123 -9.30 -2.59 5.24
N VAL A 124 -8.58 -1.74 5.95
CA VAL A 124 -8.25 -1.87 7.37
C VAL A 124 -8.36 -0.52 8.06
N THR A 125 -8.27 -0.52 9.39
CA THR A 125 -8.18 0.69 10.20
C THR A 125 -6.91 0.63 11.04
N VAL A 126 -6.07 1.65 10.96
CA VAL A 126 -4.83 1.77 11.73
C VAL A 126 -4.93 3.04 12.59
N ASN A 127 -4.89 2.90 13.91
CA ASN A 127 -5.01 4.03 14.85
C ASN A 127 -6.26 4.92 14.62
N GLY A 128 -7.36 4.32 14.14
CA GLY A 128 -8.61 5.00 13.82
C GLY A 128 -8.66 5.65 12.43
N SER A 129 -7.58 5.57 11.65
CA SER A 129 -7.55 6.02 10.26
C SER A 129 -7.82 4.89 9.28
N PRO A 130 -8.59 5.10 8.20
CA PRO A 130 -8.77 4.11 7.16
C PRO A 130 -7.46 3.89 6.39
N GLY A 131 -7.20 2.64 6.01
CA GLY A 131 -6.01 2.24 5.27
C GLY A 131 -6.24 1.00 4.42
N TYR A 132 -5.20 0.57 3.72
CA TYR A 132 -5.17 -0.65 2.95
C TYR A 132 -4.04 -1.58 3.41
N LEU A 133 -4.30 -2.88 3.38
CA LEU A 133 -3.37 -3.95 3.72
C LEU A 133 -3.23 -4.90 2.53
N SER A 134 -2.00 -5.10 2.06
CA SER A 134 -1.63 -6.20 1.16
C SER A 134 -0.92 -7.29 1.96
N ARG A 135 -1.62 -8.41 2.18
CA ARG A 135 -1.05 -9.58 2.88
C ARG A 135 0.06 -10.24 2.06
N THR A 136 -0.10 -10.24 0.74
CA THR A 136 0.83 -10.88 -0.20
C THR A 136 2.14 -10.11 -0.30
N ALA A 137 2.07 -8.77 -0.35
CA ALA A 137 3.26 -7.93 -0.40
C ALA A 137 3.87 -7.66 0.98
N GLY A 138 3.13 -7.91 2.07
CA GLY A 138 3.59 -7.59 3.42
C GLY A 138 3.60 -6.08 3.69
N GLU A 139 2.66 -5.34 3.11
CA GLU A 139 2.61 -3.88 3.19
C GLU A 139 1.25 -3.39 3.70
N VAL A 140 1.27 -2.34 4.53
CA VAL A 140 0.09 -1.60 4.99
C VAL A 140 0.36 -0.11 4.87
N PHE A 141 -0.62 0.65 4.41
CA PHE A 141 -0.51 2.10 4.28
C PHE A 141 -1.83 2.80 4.60
N TRP A 142 -1.72 4.01 5.13
CA TRP A 142 -2.86 4.84 5.55
C TRP A 142 -2.48 6.32 5.53
N VAL A 143 -3.48 7.19 5.70
CA VAL A 143 -3.28 8.61 5.92
C VAL A 143 -3.63 8.95 7.36
N ASP A 144 -2.69 9.54 8.09
CA ASP A 144 -2.94 10.00 9.45
C ASP A 144 -3.79 11.28 9.47
N ARG A 145 -4.31 11.64 10.65
CA ARG A 145 -5.14 12.84 10.86
C ARG A 145 -4.44 14.15 10.48
N GLU A 146 -3.11 14.18 10.54
CA GLU A 146 -2.30 15.34 10.10
C GLU A 146 -2.15 15.40 8.56
N GLY A 147 -2.74 14.47 7.82
CA GLY A 147 -2.66 14.41 6.36
C GLY A 147 -1.36 13.83 5.82
N ALA A 148 -0.49 13.28 6.69
CA ALA A 148 0.73 12.58 6.29
C ALA A 148 0.40 11.15 5.84
N ALA A 149 1.02 10.71 4.75
CA ALA A 149 0.90 9.35 4.26
C ALA A 149 1.95 8.46 4.94
N LEU A 150 1.48 7.38 5.56
CA LEU A 150 2.28 6.43 6.31
C LEU A 150 2.25 5.07 5.62
N SER A 151 3.40 4.39 5.58
CA SER A 151 3.47 3.01 5.13
C SER A 151 4.39 2.18 6.01
N VAL A 152 4.04 0.90 6.17
CA VAL A 152 4.84 -0.10 6.86
C VAL A 152 4.96 -1.32 5.98
N PHE A 153 6.18 -1.81 5.83
CA PHE A 153 6.49 -3.05 5.13
C PHE A 153 7.21 -4.02 6.07
N LEU A 154 6.84 -5.30 6.00
CA LEU A 154 7.56 -6.43 6.58
C LEU A 154 7.67 -7.55 5.57
N GLU A 155 8.80 -8.25 5.56
CA GLU A 155 8.99 -9.41 4.69
C GLU A 155 7.95 -10.51 5.00
N PRO A 156 7.02 -10.81 4.07
CA PRO A 156 5.87 -11.70 4.35
C PRO A 156 6.27 -13.17 4.55
N SER A 157 7.48 -13.55 4.11
CA SER A 157 8.06 -14.88 4.35
C SER A 157 8.51 -15.11 5.79
N ARG A 158 8.69 -14.03 6.57
CA ARG A 158 9.22 -14.07 7.94
C ARG A 158 8.21 -13.68 9.00
N TRP A 159 7.38 -12.69 8.71
CA TRP A 159 6.42 -12.16 9.67
C TRP A 159 4.99 -12.29 9.15
N SER A 160 4.08 -12.58 10.08
CA SER A 160 2.67 -12.71 9.74
C SER A 160 2.03 -11.33 9.52
N PRO A 161 0.89 -11.27 8.82
CA PRO A 161 0.10 -10.03 8.72
C PRO A 161 -0.29 -9.45 10.07
N THR A 162 -0.45 -10.28 11.11
CA THR A 162 -0.72 -9.82 12.48
C THR A 162 0.45 -9.03 13.05
N GLU A 163 1.68 -9.46 12.81
CA GLU A 163 2.88 -8.73 13.25
C GLU A 163 3.06 -7.40 12.49
N LEU A 164 2.71 -7.40 11.19
CA LEU A 164 2.66 -6.18 10.38
C LEU A 164 1.67 -5.16 10.96
N MET A 165 0.46 -5.60 11.32
CA MET A 165 -0.54 -4.71 11.91
C MET A 165 -0.10 -4.17 13.27
N LYS A 166 0.49 -5.00 14.15
CA LYS A 166 1.04 -4.52 15.43
C LYS A 166 2.13 -3.47 15.23
N MET A 167 2.98 -3.64 14.21
CA MET A 167 4.02 -2.66 13.88
C MET A 167 3.41 -1.36 13.37
N ALA A 168 2.42 -1.42 12.49
CA ALA A 168 1.69 -0.26 11.99
C ALA A 168 0.95 0.50 13.10
N GLU A 169 0.24 -0.20 13.98
CA GLU A 169 -0.41 0.39 15.17
C GLU A 169 0.62 1.02 16.12
N GLY A 170 1.82 0.44 16.21
CA GLY A 170 2.95 0.99 16.94
C GLY A 170 3.50 2.30 16.38
N VAL A 171 3.17 2.68 15.14
CA VAL A 171 3.57 3.97 14.54
C VAL A 171 2.62 5.07 15.03
N THR A 172 3.13 5.92 15.92
CA THR A 172 2.34 6.98 16.58
C THR A 172 2.99 8.34 16.42
N PRO A 173 2.21 9.43 16.30
CA PRO A 173 2.77 10.78 16.31
C PRO A 173 3.60 11.03 17.58
N HIS A 174 4.77 11.64 17.42
CA HIS A 174 5.62 12.00 18.55
C HIS A 174 5.25 13.40 19.05
N ALA A 175 4.70 13.47 20.26
CA ALA A 175 4.13 14.69 20.85
C ALA A 175 5.06 15.93 20.85
N GLU A 176 6.38 15.74 20.84
CA GLU A 176 7.33 16.87 20.80
C GLU A 176 7.44 17.52 19.42
N SER A 177 6.99 16.85 18.35
CA SER A 177 6.99 17.40 16.99
C SER A 177 5.89 18.43 16.75
N ALA A 178 4.89 18.52 17.62
CA ALA A 178 3.82 19.52 17.52
C ALA A 178 4.19 20.89 18.13
N SER A 179 5.36 21.02 18.77
CA SER A 179 5.69 22.18 19.63
C SER A 179 6.80 23.10 19.13
N SER A 180 7.22 23.01 17.86
CA SER A 180 8.25 23.91 17.31
C SER A 180 7.75 25.07 16.46
N PHE A 181 6.42 25.30 16.35
CA PHE A 181 5.84 26.47 15.69
C PHE A 181 5.08 27.35 16.69
N SER A 182 5.82 27.99 17.58
CA SER A 182 5.38 29.26 18.19
C SER A 182 6.48 30.29 18.00
N VAL A 183 6.49 30.91 16.81
CA VAL A 183 7.09 32.24 16.66
C VAL A 183 6.11 33.19 17.34
N THR A 184 6.26 33.38 18.65
CA THR A 184 5.66 34.51 19.34
C THR A 184 6.42 35.74 18.88
N HIS A 185 5.98 36.35 17.77
CA HIS A 185 6.32 37.73 17.45
C HIS A 185 5.43 38.63 18.30
N GLU A 186 5.78 38.74 19.59
CA GLU A 186 5.40 39.91 20.38
C GLU A 186 6.56 40.88 20.26
N GLY A 187 6.32 41.95 19.50
CA GLY A 187 7.23 43.07 19.44
C GLY A 187 7.40 43.69 20.81
N ASP A 188 8.65 43.95 21.18
CA ASP A 188 8.94 45.21 21.83
C ASP A 188 10.22 45.78 21.26
N GLY A 189 10.14 47.05 20.87
CA GLY A 189 11.21 47.76 20.19
C GLY A 189 12.42 47.92 21.09
N SER A 190 13.57 47.46 20.63
CA SER A 190 14.83 48.13 20.96
C SER A 190 15.82 48.02 19.82
N ALA A 191 16.05 49.19 19.28
CA ALA A 191 17.02 49.53 18.27
C ALA A 191 18.47 49.28 18.75
N LEU A 192 19.34 49.07 17.75
CA LEU A 192 20.79 49.31 17.78
C LEU A 192 21.65 48.38 18.65
N GLY A 193 22.17 47.33 18.03
CA GLY A 193 23.41 46.70 18.48
C GLY A 193 23.77 45.45 17.71
N LEU A 194 24.92 45.50 17.02
CA LEU A 194 25.67 44.36 16.45
C LEU A 194 25.45 44.03 14.96
N MET A 195 25.65 45.04 14.11
CA MET A 195 26.46 44.83 12.90
C MET A 195 27.92 45.16 13.22
N ARG A 196 28.76 44.14 13.46
CA ARG A 196 30.19 44.15 13.08
C ARG A 196 30.85 42.80 13.33
N ASN A 197 31.50 42.29 12.28
CA ASN A 197 32.41 41.13 12.22
C ASN A 197 31.75 39.78 11.90
N LEU A 198 31.70 39.44 10.60
CA LEU A 198 32.71 38.55 10.00
C LEU A 198 32.51 38.51 8.48
N VAL A 199 33.25 39.39 7.81
CA VAL A 199 33.68 39.21 6.42
C VAL A 199 34.59 37.97 6.41
N GLY A 200 34.14 36.93 5.73
CA GLY A 200 34.84 35.68 5.48
C GLY A 200 34.64 35.28 4.02
N GLU A 201 35.45 35.91 3.19
CA GLU A 201 35.61 35.75 1.74
C GLU A 201 36.20 34.37 1.39
N GLY A 202 35.73 33.75 0.31
CA GLY A 202 36.46 32.70 -0.42
C GLY A 202 36.00 31.25 -0.20
N GLY A 203 35.14 30.75 -1.09
CA GLY A 203 34.75 29.34 -1.07
C GLY A 203 33.73 28.92 -2.13
N GLU A 204 33.74 29.54 -3.29
CA GLU A 204 33.02 29.11 -4.49
C GLU A 204 33.44 27.68 -4.90
N ARG A 205 32.53 26.72 -4.71
CA ARG A 205 32.59 25.41 -5.37
C ARG A 205 31.33 25.21 -6.18
N SER A 206 31.47 25.56 -7.45
CA SER A 206 30.62 25.18 -8.58
C SER A 206 30.17 23.73 -8.52
N TRP A 207 28.85 23.54 -8.49
CA TRP A 207 28.18 22.32 -8.97
C TRP A 207 27.16 22.65 -10.07
N LEU A 208 27.44 23.68 -10.87
CA LEU A 208 26.80 23.88 -12.17
C LEU A 208 27.67 23.22 -13.24
N MET A 209 27.12 22.21 -13.91
CA MET A 209 27.27 21.84 -15.34
C MET A 209 27.19 20.31 -15.53
N ALA A 210 26.04 19.83 -15.97
CA ALA A 210 25.94 18.89 -17.08
C ALA A 210 24.51 18.98 -17.68
N PRO A 211 24.37 19.47 -18.92
CA PRO A 211 23.08 19.56 -19.60
C PRO A 211 22.67 18.19 -20.16
N PHE A 212 21.43 17.78 -19.91
CA PHE A 212 20.78 16.73 -20.70
C PHE A 212 20.18 17.39 -21.94
N GLY A 213 20.92 17.34 -23.05
CA GLY A 213 20.41 17.66 -24.37
C GLY A 213 19.91 16.40 -25.07
N ASP A 214 18.65 16.43 -25.49
CA ASP A 214 18.17 15.67 -26.66
C ASP A 214 19.04 16.02 -27.88
N PRO A 215 19.27 15.05 -28.76
CA PRO A 215 18.85 15.31 -30.14
C PRO A 215 18.07 14.16 -30.75
N ALA A 216 16.96 14.55 -31.36
CA ALA A 216 16.24 13.79 -32.35
C ALA A 216 17.06 13.58 -33.64
N THR A 217 16.91 12.40 -34.21
CA THR A 217 16.91 12.07 -35.65
C THR A 217 18.16 12.40 -36.49
N GLU A 218 18.96 11.39 -36.81
CA GLU A 218 19.51 11.25 -38.17
C GLU A 218 19.51 9.78 -38.64
N GLN A 219 19.01 9.66 -39.86
CA GLN A 219 18.87 8.52 -40.73
C GLN A 219 20.24 8.18 -41.33
N THR A 220 20.70 6.92 -41.27
CA THR A 220 21.66 6.43 -42.27
C THR A 220 21.56 4.94 -42.50
N ASP A 221 21.52 4.64 -43.78
CA ASP A 221 21.43 3.38 -44.50
C ASP A 221 22.51 2.33 -44.17
N SER A 222 22.06 1.07 -44.27
CA SER A 222 22.65 -0.04 -45.03
C SER A 222 24.18 -0.26 -45.03
N ALA A 223 24.62 -1.33 -44.37
CA ALA A 223 25.65 -2.30 -44.79
C ALA A 223 25.86 -3.30 -43.63
N GLU A 224 25.48 -4.57 -43.74
CA GLU A 224 26.25 -5.67 -44.36
C GLU A 224 26.62 -6.71 -43.28
N SER A 225 25.92 -7.85 -43.37
CA SER A 225 26.39 -9.22 -43.12
C SER A 225 27.23 -9.53 -41.86
N ALA A 226 26.65 -10.31 -40.94
CA ALA A 226 27.32 -11.48 -40.38
C ALA A 226 26.29 -12.50 -39.87
N GLN A 227 26.27 -13.65 -40.55
CA GLN A 227 25.63 -14.88 -40.14
C GLN A 227 26.03 -15.26 -38.71
N GLN A 228 25.05 -15.51 -37.84
CA GLN A 228 25.22 -16.40 -36.70
C GLN A 228 24.04 -17.35 -36.63
N ASP A 229 24.40 -18.62 -36.72
CA ASP A 229 23.56 -19.80 -36.68
C ASP A 229 22.57 -19.81 -35.50
N GLU A 230 21.29 -19.77 -35.83
CA GLU A 230 20.22 -20.20 -34.93
C GLU A 230 20.22 -21.73 -34.89
N GLU A 231 20.76 -22.26 -33.80
CA GLU A 231 20.58 -23.64 -33.38
C GLU A 231 19.10 -23.84 -33.02
N GLN A 232 18.34 -24.47 -33.93
CA GLN A 232 16.95 -24.87 -33.72
C GLN A 232 16.81 -25.74 -32.46
N PRO A 233 15.91 -25.41 -31.52
CA PRO A 233 15.51 -26.38 -30.50
C PRO A 233 14.76 -27.53 -31.19
N ARG A 234 15.32 -28.74 -31.07
CA ARG A 234 14.73 -30.00 -31.52
C ARG A 234 13.32 -30.16 -30.95
N LEU A 235 12.33 -30.17 -31.83
CA LEU A 235 10.97 -30.63 -31.57
C LEU A 235 11.03 -32.10 -31.11
N LEU A 236 10.64 -32.34 -29.86
CA LEU A 236 10.37 -33.68 -29.35
C LEU A 236 9.10 -34.22 -30.04
N PRO A 237 9.06 -35.51 -30.44
CA PRO A 237 7.87 -36.13 -30.99
C PRO A 237 6.78 -36.21 -29.92
N ALA A 238 5.56 -35.82 -30.30
CA ALA A 238 4.36 -35.98 -29.49
C ALA A 238 4.16 -37.47 -29.13
N PRO A 239 3.87 -37.81 -27.86
CA PRO A 239 3.40 -39.15 -27.53
C PRO A 239 2.00 -39.34 -28.13
N ALA A 240 1.92 -40.29 -29.07
CA ALA A 240 0.67 -40.93 -29.45
C ALA A 240 0.15 -41.78 -28.28
N ASP A 241 -1.17 -41.99 -28.27
CA ASP A 241 -1.93 -42.86 -27.36
C ASP A 241 -2.28 -42.29 -25.98
N ALA A 242 -3.24 -41.36 -25.96
CA ALA A 242 -4.16 -41.21 -24.84
C ALA A 242 -5.51 -41.87 -25.21
N PRO A 243 -6.06 -42.77 -24.38
CA PRO A 243 -7.30 -43.47 -24.67
C PRO A 243 -8.48 -42.48 -24.70
N SER A 244 -9.29 -42.61 -25.75
CA SER A 244 -10.56 -41.90 -25.92
C SER A 244 -11.46 -42.15 -24.72
N SER A 245 -11.68 -41.13 -23.90
CA SER A 245 -12.74 -41.14 -22.89
C SER A 245 -14.09 -41.26 -23.61
N PRO A 246 -14.96 -42.20 -23.21
CA PRO A 246 -16.28 -42.31 -23.80
C PRO A 246 -17.09 -41.05 -23.51
N SER A 247 -17.57 -40.42 -24.59
CA SER A 247 -18.64 -39.43 -24.55
C SER A 247 -19.80 -39.98 -23.73
N SER A 248 -20.00 -39.43 -22.54
CA SER A 248 -21.22 -39.64 -21.78
C SER A 248 -22.27 -38.73 -22.36
N ASP A 249 -22.89 -39.23 -23.43
CA ASP A 249 -24.19 -38.79 -23.91
C ASP A 249 -25.21 -39.31 -22.90
N SER A 250 -25.55 -38.48 -21.93
CA SER A 250 -26.64 -38.71 -20.98
C SER A 250 -27.39 -37.40 -20.83
N THR A 251 -28.09 -37.08 -21.91
CA THR A 251 -29.24 -36.18 -21.92
C THR A 251 -30.36 -36.92 -21.17
N GLU A 252 -30.36 -36.83 -19.85
CA GLU A 252 -31.57 -36.98 -19.05
C GLU A 252 -31.84 -35.60 -18.46
N ASP A 253 -32.96 -35.01 -18.88
CA ASP A 253 -33.63 -33.85 -18.28
C ASP A 253 -34.02 -34.18 -16.82
N GLY A 254 -33.02 -34.39 -15.97
CA GLY A 254 -33.15 -34.36 -14.54
C GLY A 254 -33.20 -32.90 -14.15
N GLU A 255 -34.41 -32.35 -14.16
CA GLU A 255 -34.76 -31.09 -13.50
C GLU A 255 -34.07 -31.10 -12.14
N THR A 256 -32.91 -30.43 -12.08
CA THR A 256 -32.03 -30.44 -10.92
C THR A 256 -32.79 -29.58 -9.95
N GLY A 257 -33.52 -30.24 -9.05
CA GLY A 257 -34.53 -29.63 -8.19
C GLY A 257 -33.90 -28.68 -7.21
N GLY A 258 -33.51 -27.51 -7.70
CA GLY A 258 -33.03 -26.41 -6.89
C GLY A 258 -34.11 -25.98 -5.89
N PRO A 259 -33.71 -25.21 -4.87
CA PRO A 259 -34.65 -24.72 -3.88
C PRO A 259 -35.77 -23.93 -4.58
N THR A 260 -37.02 -24.28 -4.27
CA THR A 260 -38.18 -23.50 -4.70
C THR A 260 -38.09 -22.07 -4.14
N ASP A 261 -38.76 -21.09 -4.76
CA ASP A 261 -38.75 -19.69 -4.30
C ASP A 261 -39.15 -19.54 -2.82
N GLU A 262 -40.05 -20.41 -2.35
CA GLU A 262 -40.48 -20.47 -0.95
C GLU A 262 -39.34 -20.95 -0.03
N GLN A 263 -38.59 -21.97 -0.43
CA GLN A 263 -37.41 -22.46 0.29
C GLN A 263 -36.27 -21.45 0.26
N ALA A 264 -36.03 -20.77 -0.86
CA ALA A 264 -35.04 -19.70 -0.96
C ALA A 264 -35.37 -18.55 0.02
N THR A 265 -36.65 -18.19 0.13
CA THR A 265 -37.11 -17.18 1.09
C THR A 265 -36.88 -17.60 2.54
N GLU A 266 -37.18 -18.86 2.88
CA GLU A 266 -36.93 -19.40 4.23
C GLU A 266 -35.43 -19.42 4.58
N VAL A 267 -34.58 -19.78 3.63
CA VAL A 267 -33.11 -19.75 3.78
C VAL A 267 -32.62 -18.32 4.03
N MET A 268 -33.11 -17.33 3.27
CA MET A 268 -32.72 -15.92 3.48
C MET A 268 -33.07 -15.42 4.88
N VAL A 269 -34.29 -15.73 5.36
CA VAL A 269 -34.71 -15.37 6.73
C VAL A 269 -33.81 -16.05 7.76
N CYS A 270 -33.43 -17.31 7.54
CA CYS A 270 -32.52 -18.00 8.43
C CYS A 270 -31.12 -17.39 8.47
N LEU A 271 -30.51 -17.14 7.31
CA LEU A 271 -29.15 -16.56 7.23
C LEU A 271 -29.10 -15.18 7.89
N THR A 272 -30.19 -14.42 7.81
CA THR A 272 -30.38 -13.13 8.48
C THR A 272 -30.36 -13.26 10.02
N GLU A 273 -31.06 -14.26 10.55
CA GLU A 273 -31.14 -14.49 11.99
C GLU A 273 -29.84 -15.03 12.58
N GLU A 274 -29.18 -15.97 11.89
CA GLU A 274 -27.95 -16.62 12.38
C GLU A 274 -26.70 -15.75 12.24
N ALA A 275 -26.68 -14.78 11.33
CA ALA A 275 -25.59 -13.82 11.24
C ALA A 275 -25.49 -12.87 12.45
N ASP A 276 -26.43 -12.96 13.41
CA ASP A 276 -26.54 -12.15 14.62
C ASP A 276 -26.32 -10.65 14.35
N MET A 277 -26.81 -10.22 13.19
CA MET A 277 -26.87 -8.81 12.83
C MET A 277 -27.98 -8.21 13.70
N PRO A 278 -27.69 -7.20 14.55
CA PRO A 278 -28.65 -6.70 15.52
C PRO A 278 -29.96 -6.34 14.84
N ARG A 279 -31.03 -7.07 15.22
CA ARG A 279 -32.40 -6.89 14.73
C ARG A 279 -32.94 -5.47 15.00
N GLU A 280 -32.25 -4.69 15.83
CA GLU A 280 -32.59 -3.32 16.23
C GLU A 280 -32.45 -2.26 15.13
N GLU A 281 -31.91 -2.60 13.95
CA GLU A 281 -31.89 -1.69 12.78
C GLU A 281 -32.53 -2.30 11.52
N VAL A 282 -33.41 -3.29 11.64
CA VAL A 282 -34.23 -3.76 10.51
C VAL A 282 -35.59 -3.06 10.58
N PRO A 283 -35.85 -2.01 9.78
CA PRO A 283 -37.12 -1.29 9.81
C PRO A 283 -38.23 -2.19 9.27
N THR A 284 -38.95 -2.83 10.18
CA THR A 284 -40.19 -3.53 9.86
C THR A 284 -41.28 -2.47 9.76
N GLU A 285 -41.67 -2.18 8.52
CA GLU A 285 -42.88 -1.44 8.16
C GLU A 285 -42.91 0.04 8.58
N GLY A 286 -42.23 0.86 7.80
CA GLY A 286 -42.38 2.31 7.83
C GLY A 286 -41.15 2.98 7.26
N GLY A 287 -41.26 3.53 6.05
CA GLY A 287 -40.15 4.16 5.34
C GLY A 287 -39.43 5.21 6.19
N VAL A 288 -38.26 4.85 6.71
CA VAL A 288 -37.31 5.80 7.28
C VAL A 288 -36.30 6.11 6.19
N THR A 289 -36.37 7.34 5.68
CA THR A 289 -35.32 7.94 4.86
C THR A 289 -34.08 8.16 5.72
N THR A 290 -33.17 7.18 5.75
CA THR A 290 -31.76 7.44 6.09
C THR A 290 -31.06 8.09 4.89
N PRO A 291 -29.92 8.78 5.06
CA PRO A 291 -29.16 9.38 3.96
C PRO A 291 -28.64 8.37 2.91
N TRP A 292 -28.85 7.08 3.13
CA TRP A 292 -28.36 5.98 2.30
C TRP A 292 -29.47 5.18 1.61
N GLY A 293 -30.72 5.66 1.62
CA GLY A 293 -31.85 5.00 0.96
C GLY A 293 -32.24 3.67 1.62
N GLY A 294 -33.51 3.28 1.49
CA GLY A 294 -34.03 2.07 2.10
C GLY A 294 -33.32 0.82 1.57
N ALA A 295 -32.39 0.27 2.36
CA ALA A 295 -31.80 -1.03 2.08
C ALA A 295 -32.79 -2.11 2.52
N ASN A 296 -33.53 -2.63 1.54
CA ASN A 296 -33.84 -4.07 1.47
C ASN A 296 -32.53 -4.85 1.75
N TRP A 297 -32.60 -6.12 2.19
CA TRP A 297 -31.47 -7.05 2.34
C TRP A 297 -30.69 -7.17 1.00
N ASN A 298 -29.96 -6.12 0.64
CA ASN A 298 -29.26 -6.00 -0.61
C ASN A 298 -27.91 -6.69 -0.40
N SER A 299 -27.68 -7.68 -1.24
CA SER A 299 -26.44 -8.30 -1.70
C SER A 299 -25.09 -7.96 -1.04
N GLY A 300 -24.80 -6.70 -0.77
CA GLY A 300 -23.54 -6.28 -0.14
C GLY A 300 -23.42 -6.56 1.36
N LEU A 301 -24.52 -6.70 2.10
CA LEU A 301 -24.45 -6.90 3.56
C LEU A 301 -23.91 -8.29 3.93
N TRP A 302 -24.25 -9.31 3.15
CA TRP A 302 -23.76 -10.68 3.37
C TRP A 302 -22.24 -10.77 3.22
N GLU A 303 -21.64 -10.04 2.27
CA GLU A 303 -20.18 -10.00 2.09
C GLU A 303 -19.42 -9.40 3.28
N LEU A 304 -20.07 -8.52 4.05
CA LEU A 304 -19.48 -7.88 5.23
C LEU A 304 -19.44 -8.81 6.45
N VAL A 305 -20.24 -9.87 6.47
CA VAL A 305 -20.23 -10.87 7.54
C VAL A 305 -18.88 -11.63 7.51
N PRO A 306 -18.16 -11.76 8.63
CA PRO A 306 -16.92 -12.54 8.68
C PRO A 306 -17.12 -13.96 8.15
N LEU A 307 -16.19 -14.46 7.34
CA LEU A 307 -16.25 -15.82 6.77
C LEU A 307 -16.61 -16.93 7.79
N PRO A 308 -16.00 -17.01 8.99
CA PRO A 308 -16.36 -18.07 9.93
C PRO A 308 -17.81 -17.96 10.42
N THR A 309 -18.37 -16.75 10.50
CA THR A 309 -19.77 -16.52 10.87
C THR A 309 -20.70 -16.90 9.72
N ARG A 310 -20.33 -16.61 8.46
CA ARG A 310 -21.09 -17.05 7.28
C ARG A 310 -21.14 -18.56 7.16
N GLU A 311 -19.99 -19.23 7.28
CA GLU A 311 -19.92 -20.69 7.22
C GLU A 311 -20.76 -21.35 8.32
N ALA A 312 -20.71 -20.80 9.55
CA ALA A 312 -21.53 -21.27 10.66
C ALA A 312 -23.04 -21.08 10.40
N ALA A 313 -23.43 -19.90 9.88
CA ALA A 313 -24.82 -19.61 9.54
C ALA A 313 -25.35 -20.51 8.41
N VAL A 314 -24.55 -20.79 7.38
CA VAL A 314 -24.92 -21.71 6.29
C VAL A 314 -25.14 -23.13 6.82
N VAL A 315 -24.26 -23.62 7.69
CA VAL A 315 -24.41 -24.95 8.32
C VAL A 315 -25.68 -25.03 9.17
N GLU A 316 -25.92 -24.01 9.99
CA GLU A 316 -27.09 -24.00 10.87
C GLU A 316 -28.39 -23.85 10.09
N CYS A 317 -28.40 -23.06 9.02
CA CYS A 317 -29.56 -22.91 8.15
C CYS A 317 -29.85 -24.15 7.34
N ALA A 318 -28.84 -24.85 6.80
CA ALA A 318 -29.04 -26.15 6.16
C ALA A 318 -29.69 -27.16 7.12
N ARG A 319 -29.25 -27.17 8.38
CA ARG A 319 -29.84 -28.00 9.44
C ARG A 319 -31.30 -27.62 9.74
N ARG A 320 -31.64 -26.33 9.69
CA ARG A 320 -32.96 -25.79 10.04
C ARG A 320 -33.99 -26.00 8.92
N THR A 321 -33.61 -25.80 7.67
CA THR A 321 -34.50 -25.92 6.50
C THR A 321 -34.54 -27.34 5.93
N GLY A 322 -33.57 -28.20 6.29
CA GLY A 322 -33.46 -29.55 5.76
C GLY A 322 -32.91 -29.63 4.33
N LEU A 323 -32.35 -28.53 3.82
CA LEU A 323 -31.65 -28.47 2.54
C LEU A 323 -30.20 -28.94 2.68
N GLU A 324 -29.59 -29.31 1.55
CA GLU A 324 -28.15 -29.58 1.53
C GLU A 324 -27.36 -28.27 1.74
N GLN A 325 -26.19 -28.37 2.37
CA GLN A 325 -25.35 -27.20 2.62
C GLN A 325 -24.96 -26.47 1.33
N ALA A 326 -24.82 -27.21 0.22
CA ALA A 326 -24.53 -26.65 -1.10
C ALA A 326 -25.67 -25.77 -1.63
N GLU A 327 -26.93 -26.18 -1.44
CA GLU A 327 -28.10 -25.42 -1.87
C GLU A 327 -28.25 -24.13 -1.06
N VAL A 328 -28.01 -24.20 0.26
CA VAL A 328 -27.99 -23.00 1.12
C VAL A 328 -26.85 -22.06 0.74
N GLN A 329 -25.68 -22.59 0.39
CA GLN A 329 -24.54 -21.81 -0.08
C GLN A 329 -24.84 -21.13 -1.41
N GLU A 330 -25.52 -21.82 -2.34
CA GLU A 330 -25.92 -21.24 -3.63
C GLU A 330 -26.88 -20.05 -3.45
N VAL A 331 -27.86 -20.16 -2.54
CA VAL A 331 -28.73 -19.03 -2.18
C VAL A 331 -27.93 -17.91 -1.50
N ALA A 332 -26.95 -18.24 -0.67
CA ALA A 332 -26.09 -17.25 -0.02
C ALA A 332 -25.16 -16.53 -1.02
N ASP A 333 -24.71 -17.22 -2.07
CA ASP A 333 -23.85 -16.67 -3.12
C ASP A 333 -24.67 -15.86 -4.14
N SER A 334 -25.91 -16.29 -4.44
CA SER A 334 -26.81 -15.54 -5.32
C SER A 334 -27.14 -14.18 -4.72
N LEU A 335 -27.31 -14.10 -3.39
CA LEU A 335 -27.40 -12.83 -2.67
C LEU A 335 -26.23 -11.91 -3.02
N GLY A 336 -24.99 -12.38 -3.11
CA GLY A 336 -23.84 -11.52 -3.45
C GLY A 336 -23.77 -11.06 -4.91
N SER A 337 -24.41 -11.79 -5.84
CA SER A 337 -24.10 -11.73 -7.28
C SER A 337 -25.07 -10.91 -8.14
N GLU A 338 -26.23 -10.49 -7.60
CA GLU A 338 -27.27 -9.78 -8.40
C GLU A 338 -26.83 -8.42 -8.97
N ARG A 339 -25.66 -7.90 -8.60
CA ARG A 339 -25.18 -6.57 -9.03
C ARG A 339 -24.58 -6.53 -10.44
N SER A 340 -24.58 -7.62 -11.20
CA SER A 340 -23.96 -7.64 -12.54
C SER A 340 -24.88 -8.06 -13.69
N ALA A 341 -26.15 -8.41 -13.44
CA ALA A 341 -27.03 -8.92 -14.50
C ALA A 341 -28.05 -7.91 -15.06
N SER A 342 -28.26 -6.74 -14.43
CA SER A 342 -29.31 -5.79 -14.87
C SER A 342 -28.89 -4.69 -15.85
N ASP A 343 -27.63 -4.62 -16.29
CA ASP A 343 -27.14 -3.54 -17.19
C ASP A 343 -26.90 -3.96 -18.65
N SER A 344 -27.43 -5.11 -19.12
CA SER A 344 -27.09 -5.63 -20.46
C SER A 344 -28.25 -5.90 -21.42
N ASP A 345 -29.46 -5.39 -21.19
CA ASP A 345 -30.54 -5.56 -22.17
C ASP A 345 -31.45 -4.32 -22.30
N SER A 346 -30.90 -3.25 -22.86
CA SER A 346 -31.67 -2.07 -23.29
C SER A 346 -30.94 -1.35 -24.42
N SER A 347 -30.73 -2.03 -25.55
CA SER A 347 -30.28 -1.35 -26.78
C SER A 347 -30.69 -2.09 -28.05
N GLU A 348 -31.96 -2.47 -28.18
CA GLU A 348 -32.57 -2.79 -29.48
C GLU A 348 -34.05 -2.36 -29.47
N GLU A 349 -34.36 -1.08 -29.79
CA GLU A 349 -35.56 -0.75 -30.58
C GLU A 349 -35.54 0.72 -31.07
N ASP A 350 -35.36 0.85 -32.39
CA ASP A 350 -35.99 1.79 -33.32
C ASP A 350 -36.37 3.22 -32.87
N THR A 351 -35.74 4.22 -33.48
CA THR A 351 -36.52 5.30 -34.13
C THR A 351 -35.80 5.89 -35.34
N ASP A 352 -36.24 5.42 -36.50
CA ASP A 352 -36.17 6.06 -37.80
C ASP A 352 -36.97 7.40 -37.77
N ARG A 353 -36.31 8.57 -37.88
CA ARG A 353 -36.99 9.81 -38.28
C ARG A 353 -36.07 10.96 -38.72
N SER A 354 -36.16 11.23 -40.03
CA SER A 354 -36.27 12.55 -40.66
C SER A 354 -35.18 13.61 -40.46
N SER A 355 -34.37 13.75 -41.51
CA SER A 355 -34.18 14.98 -42.30
C SER A 355 -34.62 16.33 -41.70
N GLN A 356 -33.64 17.21 -41.46
CA GLN A 356 -33.67 18.67 -41.70
C GLN A 356 -32.23 19.19 -41.48
N ASP A 357 -31.48 19.53 -42.53
CA ASP A 357 -31.35 20.91 -43.05
C ASP A 357 -31.24 21.97 -41.95
N SER A 358 -30.02 22.48 -41.72
CA SER A 358 -29.72 23.92 -41.80
C SER A 358 -28.28 24.24 -41.36
N GLU A 359 -27.58 24.88 -42.29
CA GLU A 359 -26.76 26.09 -42.09
C GLU A 359 -25.48 26.05 -41.24
N SER A 360 -24.37 25.95 -41.98
CA SER A 360 -23.31 26.96 -42.06
C SER A 360 -23.36 28.13 -41.06
N VAL A 361 -22.42 28.16 -40.12
CA VAL A 361 -21.85 29.42 -39.60
C VAL A 361 -20.34 29.27 -39.46
N GLU A 362 -19.63 30.02 -40.30
CA GLU A 362 -18.24 30.40 -40.12
C GLU A 362 -18.10 31.41 -38.97
N GLN A 363 -17.14 31.18 -38.07
CA GLN A 363 -16.47 32.18 -37.22
C GLN A 363 -15.24 31.44 -36.62
N SER A 364 -14.02 31.59 -37.13
CA SER A 364 -13.13 32.77 -37.07
C SER A 364 -12.73 33.15 -35.64
N GLU A 365 -11.42 33.36 -35.49
CA GLU A 365 -10.71 34.04 -34.39
C GLU A 365 -10.28 33.12 -33.23
N ASP A 366 -9.08 32.55 -33.29
CA ASP A 366 -7.81 33.22 -32.93
C ASP A 366 -7.83 33.72 -31.48
N SER A 367 -7.36 32.87 -30.58
CA SER A 367 -6.98 33.23 -29.23
C SER A 367 -5.84 32.34 -28.78
N GLN A 368 -4.66 32.62 -29.34
CA GLN A 368 -3.40 32.33 -28.68
C GLN A 368 -3.37 33.08 -27.33
N GLN A 369 -3.86 32.43 -26.27
CA GLN A 369 -3.54 32.82 -24.91
C GLN A 369 -2.09 32.43 -24.63
N LYS A 370 -1.20 33.37 -25.00
CA LYS A 370 0.21 33.35 -24.69
C LYS A 370 0.36 33.70 -23.20
N SER A 371 0.78 32.72 -22.42
CA SER A 371 1.02 32.84 -20.98
C SER A 371 2.06 33.94 -20.67
N PRO A 372 1.84 34.80 -19.66
CA PRO A 372 2.69 35.96 -19.36
C PRO A 372 4.00 35.64 -18.60
N TRP A 373 4.52 34.40 -18.68
CA TRP A 373 5.65 33.97 -17.84
C TRP A 373 7.00 33.80 -18.57
N ASP A 374 7.09 34.02 -19.89
CA ASP A 374 8.31 33.71 -20.67
C ASP A 374 9.33 34.84 -20.83
N LEU A 375 9.34 35.85 -19.97
CA LEU A 375 10.36 36.92 -20.03
C LEU A 375 10.96 37.25 -18.66
N LEU A 376 11.81 36.37 -18.14
CA LEU A 376 12.92 36.78 -17.28
C LEU A 376 14.19 35.97 -17.59
N PRO A 377 15.30 36.63 -17.99
CA PRO A 377 16.60 36.01 -18.14
C PRO A 377 17.29 35.96 -16.75
N TRP A 378 17.72 34.78 -16.33
CA TRP A 378 18.52 34.64 -15.11
C TRP A 378 19.97 34.31 -15.47
N LEU A 379 20.83 35.17 -14.91
CA LEU A 379 22.28 35.11 -14.74
C LEU A 379 22.73 33.89 -13.94
#